data_AF-A0A1I1KJD6-F1
#
_entry.id   AF-A0A1I1KJD6-F1
#
_cell.length_a   1.000
_cell.length_b   1.000
_cell.length_c   1.000
_cell.angle_alpha   90.00
_cell.angle_beta   90.00
_cell.angle_gamma   90.00
#
_symmetry.space_group_name_H-M   'P 1'
#
loop_
_entity.id
_entity.type
_entity.pdbx_description
1 polymer ?
#
loop_
_entity_poly.entity_id
_entity_poly.type
_entity_poly.pdbx_seq_one_letter_code
_entity_poly.pdbx_strand_id
1 'polypeptide(L)'
;MSKRLAALFLLLTSEYLSAQCLFVEAEEKIKDVVLIRKQALSVMDAEANKCDDLTDKKIRTACQCQYRKKELNKFREVYKAILAKYPEYDNRLICYSKEGEGISVNFIGYKQMNTWCL
;
A
#
# COMPACT_ATOMS: atom_id res chain seq x y z
N MET A 1 -19.34 26.22 -50.42
CA MET A 1 -19.35 25.72 -49.03
C MET A 1 -18.96 24.25 -49.05
N SER A 2 -17.71 23.91 -48.74
CA SER A 2 -17.30 22.50 -48.60
C SER A 2 -16.47 22.35 -47.31
N LYS A 3 -16.90 21.40 -46.49
CA LYS A 3 -16.54 21.23 -45.09
C LYS A 3 -15.10 20.68 -44.99
N ARG A 4 -14.25 21.35 -44.21
CA ARG A 4 -12.93 20.84 -43.83
C ARG A 4 -13.13 19.57 -42.99
N LEU A 5 -12.66 18.43 -43.48
CA LEU A 5 -12.42 17.25 -42.67
C LEU A 5 -11.23 17.53 -41.75
N ALA A 6 -11.51 17.88 -40.50
CA ALA A 6 -10.52 17.82 -39.44
C ALA A 6 -10.44 16.35 -38.98
N ALA A 7 -9.35 15.68 -39.32
CA ALA A 7 -9.02 14.38 -38.76
C ALA A 7 -8.74 14.56 -37.26
N LEU A 8 -9.68 14.12 -36.43
CA LEU A 8 -9.52 14.06 -34.99
C LEU A 8 -8.58 12.90 -34.67
N PHE A 9 -7.30 13.21 -34.48
CA PHE A 9 -6.31 12.27 -33.95
C PHE A 9 -6.62 12.05 -32.46
N LEU A 10 -7.45 11.05 -32.15
CA LEU A 10 -7.63 10.55 -30.79
C LEU A 10 -6.34 9.81 -30.37
N LEU A 11 -5.40 10.57 -29.80
CA LEU A 11 -4.33 10.01 -28.97
C LEU A 11 -4.97 9.46 -27.69
N LEU A 12 -5.45 8.22 -27.77
CA LEU A 12 -5.67 7.36 -26.60
C LEU A 12 -4.30 6.95 -26.06
N THR A 13 -3.58 7.89 -25.45
CA THR A 13 -2.48 7.50 -24.57
C THR A 13 -3.14 6.87 -23.35
N SER A 14 -3.11 5.53 -23.30
CA SER A 14 -3.40 4.81 -22.08
C SER A 14 -2.43 5.33 -21.02
N GLU A 15 -2.90 6.22 -20.16
CA GLU A 15 -2.23 6.56 -18.91
C GLU A 15 -2.25 5.29 -18.06
N TYR A 16 -1.31 4.40 -18.33
CA TYR A 16 -0.79 3.53 -17.29
C TYR A 16 -0.26 4.49 -16.23
N LEU A 17 -1.08 4.76 -15.21
CA LEU A 17 -0.66 5.29 -13.92
C LEU A 17 0.36 4.30 -13.36
N SER A 18 1.59 4.36 -13.86
CA SER A 18 2.72 3.79 -13.15
C SER A 18 2.74 4.54 -11.83
N ALA A 19 2.63 3.83 -10.71
CA ALA A 19 2.74 4.44 -9.41
C ALA A 19 4.16 5.05 -9.33
N GLN A 20 4.28 6.34 -9.66
CA GLN A 20 5.54 7.04 -9.62
C GLN A 20 6.05 6.98 -8.19
N CYS A 21 7.29 6.52 -8.05
CA CYS A 21 7.87 6.39 -6.73
C CYS A 21 8.34 7.74 -6.20
N LEU A 22 7.92 8.09 -5.00
CA LEU A 22 8.49 9.20 -4.24
C LEU A 22 9.75 8.69 -3.55
N PHE A 23 10.91 9.14 -4.02
CA PHE A 23 12.19 8.80 -3.41
C PHE A 23 12.43 9.65 -2.17
N VAL A 24 12.85 9.01 -1.07
CA VAL A 24 13.19 9.69 0.18
C VAL A 24 14.60 9.34 0.61
N GLU A 25 15.36 10.36 1.03
CA GLU A 25 16.77 10.21 1.45
C GLU A 25 16.98 10.60 2.92
N ALA A 26 16.06 11.37 3.51
CA ALA A 26 16.14 11.78 4.90
C ALA A 26 16.00 10.58 5.84
N GLU A 27 16.99 10.38 6.72
CA GLU A 27 17.06 9.20 7.59
C GLU A 27 15.82 9.05 8.49
N GLU A 28 15.28 10.15 9.01
CA GLU A 28 14.06 10.15 9.80
C GLU A 28 12.86 9.63 9.00
N LYS A 29 12.68 10.09 7.75
CA LYS A 29 11.63 9.61 6.84
C LYS A 29 11.80 8.12 6.55
N ILE A 30 13.04 7.68 6.34
CA ILE A 30 13.36 6.26 6.09
C ILE A 30 12.99 5.41 7.32
N LYS A 31 13.33 5.84 8.54
CA LYS A 31 12.99 5.13 9.78
C LYS A 31 11.47 4.94 9.92
N ASP A 32 10.68 5.98 9.63
CA ASP A 32 9.22 5.92 9.66
C ASP A 32 8.68 4.93 8.61
N VAL A 33 9.22 4.97 7.38
CA VAL A 33 8.87 4.05 6.28
C VAL A 33 9.22 2.59 6.62
N VAL A 34 10.38 2.34 7.21
CA VAL A 34 10.80 1.01 7.72
C VAL A 34 9.83 0.52 8.79
N LEU A 35 9.45 1.39 9.73
CA LEU A 35 8.58 1.03 10.84
C LEU A 35 7.22 0.53 10.35
N ILE A 36 6.56 1.29 9.45
CA ILE A 36 5.27 0.85 8.91
C ILE A 36 5.38 -0.41 8.07
N ARG A 37 6.47 -0.58 7.31
CA ARG A 37 6.73 -1.81 6.57
C ARG A 37 6.82 -3.02 7.49
N LYS A 38 7.53 -2.90 8.63
CA LYS A 38 7.63 -3.96 9.63
C LYS A 38 6.25 -4.32 10.23
N GLN A 39 5.43 -3.32 10.54
CA GLN A 39 4.07 -3.58 11.04
C GLN A 39 3.17 -4.25 9.99
N ALA A 40 3.27 -3.82 8.73
CA ALA A 40 2.52 -4.44 7.64
C ALA A 40 2.91 -5.92 7.42
N LEU A 41 4.21 -6.23 7.47
CA LEU A 41 4.69 -7.62 7.44
C LEU A 41 4.16 -8.43 8.61
N SER A 42 4.19 -7.87 9.83
CA SER A 42 3.62 -8.55 11.00
C SER A 42 2.13 -8.86 10.85
N VAL A 43 1.35 -8.03 10.14
CA VAL A 43 -0.06 -8.33 9.80
C VAL A 43 -0.17 -9.49 8.81
N MET A 44 0.66 -9.50 7.77
CA MET A 44 0.66 -10.56 6.75
C MET A 44 1.02 -11.91 7.39
N ASP A 45 2.03 -11.91 8.25
CA ASP A 45 2.57 -13.12 8.88
C ASP A 45 1.72 -13.61 10.08
N ALA A 46 0.85 -12.76 10.64
CA ALA A 46 0.10 -13.07 11.87
C ALA A 46 -0.77 -14.33 11.77
N GLU A 47 -1.29 -14.65 10.59
CA GLU A 47 -2.09 -15.85 10.40
C GLU A 47 -1.27 -17.08 9.99
N ALA A 48 -0.05 -16.93 9.47
CA ALA A 48 0.89 -18.02 9.17
C ALA A 48 0.25 -19.31 8.59
N ASN A 49 -0.63 -19.16 7.59
CA ASN A 49 -1.36 -20.22 6.91
C ASN A 49 -2.39 -20.99 7.77
N LYS A 50 -2.80 -20.45 8.93
CA LYS A 50 -3.75 -21.10 9.87
C LYS A 50 -5.16 -21.24 9.31
N CYS A 51 -5.46 -20.56 8.21
CA CYS A 51 -6.78 -20.47 7.62
C CYS A 51 -6.83 -20.94 6.16
N ASP A 52 -5.74 -21.50 5.62
CA ASP A 52 -5.57 -21.77 4.19
C ASP A 52 -6.42 -22.94 3.66
N ASP A 53 -6.71 -23.91 4.53
CA ASP A 53 -7.54 -25.07 4.22
C ASP A 53 -9.04 -24.74 4.21
N LEU A 54 -9.43 -23.56 4.70
CA LEU A 54 -10.82 -23.11 4.71
C LEU A 54 -11.26 -22.67 3.31
N THR A 55 -12.17 -23.43 2.70
CA THR A 55 -12.69 -23.17 1.34
C THR A 55 -13.74 -22.06 1.31
N ASP A 56 -14.60 -21.99 2.33
CA ASP A 56 -15.61 -20.93 2.43
C ASP A 56 -14.94 -19.58 2.68
N LYS A 57 -15.23 -18.62 1.81
CA LYS A 57 -14.63 -17.28 1.85
C LYS A 57 -14.95 -16.56 3.16
N LYS A 58 -16.19 -16.63 3.67
CA LYS A 58 -16.59 -15.92 4.89
C LYS A 58 -15.90 -16.51 6.12
N ILE A 59 -15.87 -17.85 6.22
CA ILE A 59 -15.21 -18.56 7.31
C ILE A 59 -13.70 -18.29 7.29
N ARG A 60 -13.06 -18.36 6.12
CA ARG A 60 -11.63 -18.04 5.96
C ARG A 60 -11.32 -16.60 6.36
N THR A 61 -12.12 -15.63 5.92
CA THR A 61 -11.93 -14.23 6.32
C THR A 61 -12.09 -14.03 7.82
N ALA A 62 -13.11 -14.63 8.46
CA ALA A 62 -13.30 -14.55 9.90
C ALA A 62 -12.09 -15.15 10.68
N CYS A 63 -11.59 -16.31 10.24
CA CYS A 63 -10.38 -16.95 10.78
C CYS A 63 -9.16 -16.03 10.64
N GLN A 64 -8.89 -15.52 9.45
CA GLN A 64 -7.75 -14.62 9.21
C GLN A 64 -7.84 -13.36 10.09
N CYS A 65 -9.04 -12.81 10.25
CA CYS A 65 -9.27 -11.64 11.09
C CYS A 65 -9.05 -11.91 12.58
N GLN A 66 -9.35 -13.12 13.07
CA GLN A 66 -9.07 -13.51 14.45
C GLN A 66 -7.57 -13.42 14.76
N TYR A 67 -6.71 -13.93 13.87
CA TYR A 67 -5.25 -13.89 14.06
C TYR A 67 -4.64 -12.52 13.81
N ARG A 68 -5.12 -11.80 12.80
CA ARG A 68 -4.57 -10.49 12.39
C ARG A 68 -4.97 -9.35 13.31
N LYS A 69 -6.05 -9.46 14.09
CA LYS A 69 -6.67 -8.32 14.83
C LYS A 69 -5.67 -7.49 15.64
N LYS A 70 -4.79 -8.15 16.41
CA LYS A 70 -3.81 -7.47 17.26
C LYS A 70 -2.81 -6.68 16.43
N GLU A 71 -2.22 -7.31 15.42
CA GLU A 71 -1.20 -6.68 14.57
C GLU A 71 -1.82 -5.60 13.66
N LEU A 72 -3.06 -5.80 13.19
CA LEU A 72 -3.80 -4.77 12.45
C LEU A 72 -3.97 -3.49 13.27
N ASN A 73 -4.25 -3.59 14.56
CA ASN A 73 -4.40 -2.39 15.39
C ASN A 73 -3.07 -1.63 15.52
N LYS A 74 -1.94 -2.31 15.74
CA LYS A 74 -0.62 -1.66 15.77
C LYS A 74 -0.29 -1.00 14.43
N PHE A 75 -0.54 -1.71 13.32
CA PHE A 75 -0.35 -1.17 11.98
C PHE A 75 -1.18 0.10 11.78
N ARG A 76 -2.46 0.11 12.17
CA ARG A 76 -3.36 1.27 12.03
C ARG A 76 -2.87 2.48 12.84
N GLU A 77 -2.37 2.27 14.05
CA GLU A 77 -1.80 3.34 14.87
C GLU A 77 -0.59 3.99 14.18
N VAL A 78 0.35 3.17 13.71
CA VAL A 78 1.54 3.65 12.98
C VAL A 78 1.14 4.31 11.65
N TYR A 79 0.20 3.73 10.91
CA TYR A 79 -0.26 4.25 9.62
C TYR A 79 -0.86 5.65 9.77
N LYS A 80 -1.75 5.84 10.76
CA LYS A 80 -2.35 7.15 11.06
C LYS A 80 -1.30 8.17 11.52
N ALA A 81 -0.37 7.75 12.38
CA ALA A 81 0.69 8.65 12.86
C ALA A 81 1.59 9.13 11.72
N ILE A 82 1.98 8.23 10.82
CA ILE A 82 2.81 8.58 9.65
C ILE A 82 2.05 9.47 8.68
N LEU A 83 0.78 9.18 8.36
CA LEU A 83 0.01 10.05 7.45
C LEU A 83 -0.32 11.41 8.05
N ALA A 84 -0.41 11.52 9.38
CA ALA A 84 -0.51 12.81 10.04
C ALA A 84 0.79 13.63 9.86
N LYS A 85 1.94 12.96 9.83
CA LYS A 85 3.27 13.59 9.68
C LYS A 85 3.64 13.87 8.21
N TYR A 86 3.31 12.96 7.31
CA TYR A 86 3.58 13.03 5.87
C TYR A 86 2.30 12.74 5.07
N PRO A 87 1.34 13.69 5.01
CA PRO A 87 0.10 13.51 4.27
C PRO A 87 0.32 13.19 2.79
N GLU A 88 1.42 13.66 2.20
CA GLU A 88 1.79 13.43 0.81
C GLU A 88 2.07 11.96 0.48
N TYR A 89 2.25 11.09 1.49
CA TYR A 89 2.40 9.66 1.28
C TYR A 89 1.08 8.97 0.95
N ASP A 90 -0.08 9.60 1.23
CA ASP A 90 -1.36 9.02 0.86
C ASP A 90 -1.42 8.80 -0.66
N ASN A 91 -1.72 7.57 -1.06
CA ASN A 91 -1.76 7.10 -2.44
C ASN A 91 -0.41 7.17 -3.20
N ARG A 92 0.73 7.04 -2.51
CA ARG A 92 2.06 6.95 -3.15
C ARG A 92 2.73 5.59 -2.97
N LEU A 93 3.66 5.30 -3.88
CA LEU A 93 4.74 4.35 -3.64
C LEU A 93 5.93 5.15 -3.10
N ILE A 94 6.46 4.78 -1.94
CA ILE A 94 7.62 5.43 -1.32
C ILE A 94 8.83 4.53 -1.51
N CYS A 95 9.91 5.03 -2.08
CA CYS A 95 11.14 4.29 -2.32
C CYS A 95 12.29 4.92 -1.55
N TYR A 96 13.18 4.09 -1.05
CA TYR A 96 14.51 4.53 -0.67
C TYR A 96 15.51 3.41 -0.97
N SER A 97 16.76 3.79 -1.17
CA SER A 97 17.87 2.86 -1.25
C SER A 97 18.89 3.20 -0.18
N LYS A 98 19.35 2.19 0.56
CA LYS A 98 20.48 2.35 1.48
C LYS A 98 21.36 1.13 1.38
N GLU A 99 22.68 1.31 1.29
CA GLU A 99 23.66 0.21 1.34
C GLU A 99 23.41 -0.91 0.30
N GLY A 100 22.88 -0.56 -0.87
CA GLY A 100 22.58 -1.51 -1.94
C GLY A 100 21.21 -2.20 -1.85
N GLU A 101 20.46 -1.98 -0.78
CA GLU A 101 19.09 -2.48 -0.64
C GLU A 101 18.08 -1.39 -1.01
N GLY A 102 17.26 -1.66 -2.03
CA GLY A 102 16.12 -0.84 -2.40
C GLY A 102 14.86 -1.36 -1.71
N ILE A 103 14.21 -0.52 -0.91
CA ILE A 103 12.93 -0.84 -0.28
C ILE A 103 11.86 0.07 -0.88
N SER A 104 10.75 -0.55 -1.30
CA SER A 104 9.55 0.14 -1.72
C SER A 104 8.40 -0.16 -0.77
N VAL A 105 7.66 0.89 -0.41
CA VAL A 105 6.53 0.84 0.49
C VAL A 105 5.32 1.43 -0.21
N ASN A 106 4.32 0.59 -0.46
CA ASN A 106 3.14 0.96 -1.21
C ASN A 106 2.03 1.44 -0.26
N PHE A 107 1.93 2.74 -0.04
CA PHE A 107 0.90 3.32 0.83
C PHE A 107 -0.52 3.13 0.26
N ILE A 108 -0.68 2.92 -1.05
CA ILE A 108 -1.97 2.53 -1.67
C ILE A 108 -2.40 1.15 -1.15
N GLY A 109 -1.47 0.19 -1.11
CA GLY A 109 -1.73 -1.14 -0.55
C GLY A 109 -2.02 -1.09 0.96
N TYR A 110 -1.29 -0.24 1.68
CA TYR A 110 -1.45 -0.06 3.12
C TYR A 110 -2.79 0.58 3.48
N LYS A 111 -3.34 1.44 2.62
CA LYS A 111 -4.70 1.97 2.75
C LYS A 111 -5.76 0.86 2.75
N GLN A 112 -5.60 -0.15 1.88
CA GLN A 112 -6.48 -1.31 1.85
C GLN A 112 -6.30 -2.20 3.09
N MET A 113 -5.05 -2.42 3.52
CA MET A 113 -4.78 -3.19 4.75
C MET A 113 -5.41 -2.53 5.98
N ASN A 114 -5.39 -1.19 6.07
CA ASN A 114 -5.99 -0.43 7.16
C ASN A 114 -7.50 -0.74 7.33
N THR A 115 -8.19 -1.13 6.25
CA THR A 115 -9.62 -1.46 6.25
C THR A 115 -9.92 -2.95 6.36
N TRP A 116 -8.92 -3.84 6.46
CA TRP A 116 -9.17 -5.26 6.67
C TRP A 116 -9.84 -5.52 8.00
N CYS A 117 -10.79 -6.46 8.07
CA CYS A 117 -11.42 -6.88 9.33
C CYS A 117 -12.12 -5.74 10.10
N LEU A 118 -12.64 -4.74 9.38
CA LEU A 118 -13.56 -3.72 9.90
C LEU A 118 -15.02 -4.19 9.77
#